data_AF-A0A1F8JMX7-F1
#
_entry.id   AF-A0A1F8JMX7-F1
#
_cell.length_a   1.000
_cell.length_b   1.000
_cell.length_c   1.000
_cell.angle_alpha   90.00
_cell.angle_beta   90.00
_cell.angle_gamma   90.00
#
_symmetry.space_group_name_H-M   'P 1'
#
loop_
_entity.id
_entity.type
_entity.pdbx_description
1 polymer ?
#
loop_
_entity_poly.entity_id
_entity_poly.type
_entity_poly.pdbx_seq_one_letter_code
_entity_poly.pdbx_strand_id
1 'polypeptide(L)'
;MSLFHLLRPLYKLSSLSPFLLLILAPLPLLYFLMLTHFQLSSLRATEERMESLYRSFLLAKAQKAKESCCLQQLKEASPHFIDTQLESLLFLQREREAHSLCGTVDKEIPLQQLRFVEGEIRRAKELQEVEERQESPVLMNEDDVKKVLSLIEGVLIPPFAPPEKAPQLIIEALDLRKVPLSSSENVFSVSLKLIKREGLR
;
A
#
# COMPACT_ATOMS: atom_id res chain seq x y z
N MET A 1 -3.28 -34.62 -68.56
CA MET A 1 -2.27 -35.50 -67.90
C MET A 1 -3.02 -36.43 -66.97
N SER A 2 -2.89 -37.73 -67.25
CA SER A 2 -3.87 -38.76 -66.88
C SER A 2 -3.72 -39.19 -65.42
N LEU A 3 -4.83 -39.15 -64.66
CA LEU A 3 -4.96 -39.64 -63.28
C LEU A 3 -4.56 -41.12 -63.10
N PHE A 4 -4.41 -41.85 -64.20
CA PHE A 4 -4.06 -43.28 -64.22
C PHE A 4 -2.64 -43.63 -63.77
N HIS A 5 -1.68 -42.69 -63.82
CA HIS A 5 -0.30 -43.00 -63.41
C HIS A 5 -0.09 -43.03 -61.90
N LEU A 6 -0.98 -42.42 -61.11
CA LEU A 6 -0.90 -42.42 -59.64
C LEU A 6 -1.44 -43.72 -59.00
N LEU A 7 -2.21 -44.53 -59.72
CA LEU A 7 -2.82 -45.76 -59.21
C LEU A 7 -1.99 -47.03 -59.46
N ARG A 8 -0.91 -46.95 -60.26
CA ARG A 8 -0.05 -48.10 -60.59
C ARG A 8 0.63 -48.81 -59.40
N PRO A 9 1.03 -48.16 -58.30
CA PRO A 9 1.62 -48.87 -57.16
C PRO A 9 0.60 -49.67 -56.33
N LEU A 10 -0.70 -49.38 -56.45
CA LEU A 10 -1.74 -50.05 -55.67
C LEU A 10 -2.00 -51.49 -56.13
N TYR A 11 -1.70 -51.84 -57.38
CA TYR A 11 -1.91 -53.20 -57.89
C TYR A 11 -0.93 -54.23 -57.30
N LYS A 12 0.29 -53.82 -56.91
CA LYS A 12 1.26 -54.74 -56.26
C LYS A 12 0.91 -55.07 -54.81
N LEU A 13 -0.02 -54.32 -54.18
CA LEU A 13 -0.48 -54.58 -52.82
C LEU A 13 -1.37 -55.83 -52.72
N SER A 14 -1.93 -56.36 -53.81
CA SER A 14 -2.82 -57.53 -53.75
C SER A 14 -2.10 -58.85 -53.44
N SER A 15 -0.76 -58.85 -53.42
CA SER A 15 0.06 -59.99 -52.98
C SER A 15 0.41 -59.96 -51.49
N LEU A 16 0.08 -58.86 -50.79
CA LEU A 16 0.27 -58.76 -49.35
C LEU A 16 -0.79 -59.62 -48.64
N SER A 17 -0.37 -60.30 -47.58
CA SER A 17 -1.27 -61.15 -46.79
C SER A 17 -2.48 -60.32 -46.32
N PRO A 18 -3.71 -60.87 -46.36
CA PRO A 18 -4.93 -60.15 -45.99
C PRO A 18 -4.89 -59.57 -44.57
N PHE A 19 -4.06 -60.17 -43.70
CA PHE A 19 -3.79 -59.69 -42.35
C PHE A 19 -3.11 -58.30 -42.31
N LEU A 20 -2.22 -57.98 -43.26
CA LEU A 20 -1.56 -56.67 -43.32
C LEU A 20 -2.54 -55.55 -43.70
N LEU A 21 -3.48 -55.81 -44.61
CA LEU A 21 -4.53 -54.86 -44.97
C LEU A 21 -5.47 -54.59 -43.78
N LEU A 22 -5.79 -55.62 -42.99
CA LEU A 22 -6.60 -55.49 -41.78
C LEU A 22 -5.93 -54.60 -40.72
N ILE A 23 -4.59 -54.67 -40.58
CA ILE A 23 -3.81 -53.84 -39.65
C ILE A 23 -3.60 -52.41 -40.19
N LEU A 24 -3.47 -52.24 -41.50
CA LEU A 24 -3.23 -50.93 -42.13
C LEU A 24 -4.52 -50.09 -42.25
N ALA A 25 -5.69 -50.75 -42.36
CA ALA A 25 -6.99 -50.08 -42.48
C ALA A 25 -7.34 -49.09 -41.35
N PRO A 26 -7.09 -49.37 -40.04
CA PRO A 26 -7.40 -48.41 -38.96
C PRO A 26 -6.37 -47.28 -38.81
N LEU A 27 -5.19 -47.38 -39.43
CA LEU A 27 -4.08 -46.44 -39.27
C LEU A 27 -4.42 -44.98 -39.62
N PRO A 28 -5.13 -44.66 -40.73
CA PRO A 28 -5.56 -43.29 -41.01
C PRO A 28 -6.55 -42.74 -39.97
N LEU A 29 -7.42 -43.59 -39.42
CA LEU A 29 -8.36 -43.19 -38.38
C LEU A 29 -7.62 -42.89 -37.08
N LEU A 30 -6.66 -43.74 -36.69
CA LEU A 30 -5.83 -43.51 -35.51
C LEU A 30 -4.98 -42.24 -35.65
N TYR A 31 -4.42 -41.99 -36.84
CA TYR A 31 -3.70 -40.75 -37.13
C TYR A 31 -4.59 -39.52 -36.97
N PHE A 32 -5.82 -39.55 -37.51
CA PHE A 32 -6.77 -38.45 -37.36
C PHE A 32 -7.17 -38.21 -35.89
N LEU A 33 -7.39 -39.27 -35.12
CA LEU A 33 -7.66 -39.17 -33.69
C LEU A 33 -6.48 -38.56 -32.91
N MET A 34 -5.26 -38.97 -33.23
CA MET A 34 -4.05 -38.38 -32.63
C MET A 34 -3.91 -36.89 -32.97
N LEU A 35 -4.13 -36.52 -34.23
CA LEU A 35 -4.03 -35.13 -34.67
C LEU A 35 -5.06 -34.25 -33.97
N THR A 36 -6.32 -34.69 -33.92
CA THR A 36 -7.39 -33.96 -33.23
C THR A 36 -7.15 -33.86 -31.73
N HIS A 37 -6.64 -34.91 -31.09
CA HIS A 37 -6.25 -34.88 -29.68
C HIS A 37 -5.11 -33.87 -29.43
N PHE A 38 -4.11 -33.82 -30.30
CA PHE A 38 -3.01 -32.84 -30.19
C PHE A 38 -3.49 -31.40 -30.38
N GLN A 39 -4.40 -31.16 -31.32
CA GLN A 39 -5.00 -29.84 -31.53
C GLN A 39 -5.86 -29.42 -30.34
N LEU A 40 -6.67 -30.33 -29.79
CA LEU A 40 -7.52 -30.07 -28.63
C LEU A 40 -6.69 -29.74 -27.38
N SER A 41 -5.61 -30.50 -27.14
CA SER A 41 -4.70 -30.26 -26.02
C SER A 41 -3.96 -28.92 -26.17
N SER A 42 -3.54 -28.57 -27.39
CA SER A 42 -2.95 -27.26 -27.67
C SER A 42 -3.93 -26.11 -27.41
N LEU A 43 -5.19 -26.28 -27.81
CA LEU A 43 -6.24 -25.29 -27.59
C LEU A 43 -6.53 -25.09 -26.09
N ARG A 44 -6.61 -26.19 -25.32
CA ARG A 44 -6.74 -26.13 -23.86
C ARG A 44 -5.56 -25.42 -23.21
N ALA A 45 -4.34 -25.73 -23.61
CA ALA A 45 -3.15 -25.07 -23.10
C ALA A 45 -3.14 -23.56 -23.41
N THR A 46 -3.65 -23.13 -24.57
CA THR A 46 -3.79 -21.70 -24.89
C THR A 46 -4.88 -21.02 -24.06
N GLU A 47 -5.99 -21.71 -23.78
CA GLU A 47 -7.07 -21.21 -22.94
C GLU A 47 -6.60 -21.01 -21.50
N GLU A 48 -5.90 -21.98 -20.91
CA GLU A 48 -5.30 -21.88 -19.57
C GLU A 48 -4.28 -20.72 -19.50
N ARG A 49 -3.45 -20.56 -20.53
CA ARG A 49 -2.51 -19.43 -20.62
C ARG A 49 -3.26 -18.10 -20.69
N MET A 50 -4.30 -18.01 -21.50
CA MET A 50 -5.11 -16.80 -21.62
C MET A 50 -5.78 -16.46 -20.28
N GLU A 51 -6.30 -17.46 -19.57
CA GLU A 51 -6.91 -17.25 -18.26
C GLU A 51 -5.89 -16.76 -17.22
N SER A 52 -4.70 -17.37 -17.17
CA SER A 52 -3.65 -16.92 -16.25
C SER A 52 -3.17 -15.49 -16.55
N LEU A 53 -3.03 -15.14 -17.83
CA LEU A 53 -2.72 -13.79 -18.27
C LEU A 53 -3.82 -12.80 -17.87
N TYR A 54 -5.08 -13.16 -18.08
CA TYR A 54 -6.21 -12.33 -17.69
C TYR A 54 -6.26 -12.08 -16.18
N ARG A 55 -6.03 -13.12 -15.37
CA ARG A 55 -5.93 -12.99 -13.90
C ARG A 55 -4.78 -12.06 -13.50
N SER A 56 -3.60 -12.24 -14.09
CA SER A 56 -2.44 -11.37 -13.81
C SER A 56 -2.70 -9.91 -14.20
N PHE A 57 -3.37 -9.68 -15.32
CA PHE A 57 -3.77 -8.36 -15.79
C PHE A 57 -4.75 -7.69 -14.82
N LEU A 58 -5.76 -8.42 -14.34
CA LEU A 58 -6.70 -7.91 -13.35
C LEU A 58 -6.00 -7.51 -12.04
N LEU A 59 -5.07 -8.34 -11.56
CA LEU A 59 -4.28 -8.04 -10.36
C LEU A 59 -3.40 -6.79 -10.57
N ALA A 60 -2.68 -6.71 -11.68
CA ALA A 60 -1.85 -5.55 -12.01
C ALA A 60 -2.68 -4.27 -12.16
N LYS A 61 -3.87 -4.36 -12.77
CA LYS A 61 -4.80 -3.23 -12.90
C LYS A 61 -5.30 -2.75 -11.53
N ALA A 62 -5.67 -3.69 -10.65
CA ALA A 62 -6.11 -3.38 -9.30
C ALA A 62 -4.99 -2.73 -8.47
N GLN A 63 -3.75 -3.24 -8.59
CA GLN A 63 -2.59 -2.65 -7.93
C GLN A 63 -2.31 -1.23 -8.43
N LYS A 64 -2.29 -1.02 -9.74
CA LYS A 64 -2.08 0.30 -10.34
C LYS A 64 -3.14 1.30 -9.89
N ALA A 65 -4.41 0.88 -9.77
CA ALA A 65 -5.48 1.74 -9.28
C ALA A 65 -5.27 2.16 -7.82
N LYS A 66 -4.80 1.24 -6.96
CA LYS A 66 -4.46 1.55 -5.57
C LYS A 66 -3.28 2.52 -5.48
N GLU A 67 -2.23 2.28 -6.25
CA GLU A 67 -1.05 3.16 -6.33
C GLU A 67 -1.45 4.57 -6.80
N SER A 68 -2.25 4.69 -7.85
CA SER A 68 -2.72 5.99 -8.33
C SER A 68 -3.59 6.72 -7.31
N CYS A 69 -4.43 6.00 -6.56
CA CYS A 69 -5.26 6.59 -5.51
C CYS A 69 -4.40 7.14 -4.37
N CYS A 70 -3.42 6.35 -3.90
CA CYS A 70 -2.49 6.77 -2.87
C CYS A 70 -1.66 8.00 -3.31
N LEU A 71 -1.13 7.98 -4.53
CA LEU A 71 -0.38 9.11 -5.09
C LEU A 71 -1.25 10.37 -5.22
N GLN A 72 -2.51 10.21 -5.61
CA GLN A 72 -3.44 11.33 -5.70
C GLN A 72 -3.72 11.94 -4.32
N GLN A 73 -3.95 11.11 -3.29
CA GLN A 73 -4.10 11.57 -1.92
C GLN A 73 -2.87 12.36 -1.44
N LEU A 74 -1.65 11.88 -1.74
CA LEU A 74 -0.41 12.56 -1.39
C LEU A 74 -0.23 13.90 -2.13
N LYS A 75 -0.72 14.04 -3.36
CA LYS A 75 -0.69 15.30 -4.11
C LYS A 75 -1.68 16.33 -3.58
N GLU A 76 -2.83 15.87 -3.08
CA GLU A 76 -3.87 16.71 -2.52
C GLU A 76 -3.61 17.13 -1.06
N ALA A 77 -2.60 16.54 -0.43
CA ALA A 77 -2.18 16.88 0.93
C ALA A 77 -1.77 18.36 1.07
N SER A 78 -1.99 18.92 2.26
CA SER A 78 -1.62 20.30 2.55
C SER A 78 -0.11 20.42 2.84
N PRO A 79 0.61 21.33 2.14
CA PRO A 79 2.05 21.52 2.36
C PRO A 79 2.37 22.05 3.76
N HIS A 80 1.49 22.83 4.38
CA HIS A 80 1.70 23.42 5.70
C HIS A 80 0.92 22.67 6.79
N PHE A 81 0.77 21.35 6.66
CA PHE A 81 -0.02 20.55 7.60
C PHE A 81 0.51 20.62 9.02
N ILE A 82 1.83 20.49 9.21
CA ILE A 82 2.46 20.48 10.54
C ILE A 82 2.21 21.82 11.24
N ASP A 83 2.53 22.92 10.57
CA ASP A 83 2.33 24.28 11.07
C ASP A 83 0.86 24.55 11.44
N THR A 84 -0.08 24.09 10.59
CA THR A 84 -1.50 24.40 10.76
C THR A 84 -2.23 23.50 11.75
N GLN A 85 -1.88 22.21 11.84
CA GLN A 85 -2.62 21.22 12.61
C GLN A 85 -1.88 20.69 13.85
N LEU A 86 -0.55 20.61 13.82
CA LEU A 86 0.25 20.11 14.94
C LEU A 86 0.78 21.24 15.82
N GLU A 87 1.37 22.27 15.23
CA GLU A 87 1.95 23.39 15.98
C GLU A 87 0.90 24.34 16.56
N SER A 88 -0.29 24.38 15.97
CA SER A 88 -1.43 25.14 16.48
C SER A 88 -2.04 24.54 17.76
N LEU A 89 -1.65 23.32 18.13
CA LEU A 89 -2.14 22.65 19.33
C LEU A 89 -1.55 23.27 20.59
N LEU A 90 -2.43 23.52 21.55
CA LEU A 90 -2.10 23.96 22.89
C LEU A 90 -2.32 22.80 23.85
N PHE A 91 -1.28 22.43 24.60
CA PHE A 91 -1.32 21.31 25.54
C PHE A 91 -1.57 21.79 26.98
N LEU A 92 -1.99 20.86 27.83
CA LEU A 92 -2.16 21.07 29.27
C LEU A 92 -3.17 22.17 29.66
N GLN A 93 -4.19 22.41 28.82
CA GLN A 93 -5.19 23.44 29.08
C GLN A 93 -6.00 23.15 30.36
N ARG A 94 -6.40 21.89 30.58
CA ARG A 94 -7.21 21.47 31.73
C ARG A 94 -6.45 21.63 33.04
N GLU A 95 -5.17 21.24 33.03
CA GLU A 95 -4.27 21.29 34.17
C GLU A 95 -3.99 22.74 34.56
N ARG A 96 -3.86 23.64 33.57
CA ARG A 96 -3.72 25.08 33.79
C ARG A 96 -4.98 25.69 34.42
N GLU A 97 -6.15 25.34 33.89
CA GLU A 97 -7.44 25.79 34.45
C GLU A 97 -7.60 25.30 35.89
N ALA A 98 -7.30 24.03 36.17
CA ALA A 98 -7.32 23.48 37.52
C ALA A 98 -6.33 24.18 38.46
N HIS A 99 -5.11 24.49 38.00
CA HIS A 99 -4.12 25.21 38.79
C HIS A 99 -4.57 26.65 39.10
N SER A 100 -5.19 27.33 38.13
CA SER A 100 -5.69 28.70 38.30
C SER A 100 -6.77 28.80 39.37
N LEU A 101 -7.59 27.75 39.52
CA LEU A 101 -8.64 27.67 40.54
C LEU A 101 -8.10 27.33 41.95
N CYS A 102 -6.95 26.65 42.04
CA CYS A 102 -6.38 26.17 43.30
C CYS A 102 -5.48 27.19 44.03
N GLY A 103 -5.17 28.34 43.40
CA GLY A 103 -4.56 29.49 44.07
C GLY A 103 -3.12 29.30 44.58
N THR A 104 -2.45 28.19 44.27
CA THR A 104 -1.04 27.97 44.63
C THR A 104 -0.12 28.65 43.61
N VAL A 105 0.55 29.71 44.06
CA VAL A 105 1.25 30.73 43.25
C VAL A 105 2.62 30.28 42.69
N ASP A 106 3.13 29.11 43.04
CA ASP A 106 4.59 28.95 42.97
C ASP A 106 5.20 28.58 41.61
N LYS A 107 4.44 28.07 40.63
CA LYS A 107 4.96 27.83 39.26
C LYS A 107 3.88 27.95 38.20
N GLU A 108 3.87 29.05 37.44
CA GLU A 108 3.09 29.13 36.21
C GLU A 108 3.54 28.02 35.26
N ILE A 109 2.63 27.11 34.89
CA ILE A 109 2.89 26.11 33.87
C ILE A 109 2.91 26.84 32.52
N PRO A 110 4.06 26.89 31.81
CA PRO A 110 4.13 27.58 30.53
C PRO A 110 3.26 26.85 29.51
N LEU A 111 2.56 27.61 28.65
CA LEU A 111 1.90 27.03 27.48
C LEU A 111 2.95 26.37 26.61
N GLN A 112 2.82 25.07 26.44
CA GLN A 112 3.70 24.31 25.57
C GLN A 112 3.01 24.13 24.22
N GLN A 113 3.78 24.36 23.17
CA GLN A 113 3.39 24.18 21.78
C GLN A 113 4.40 23.24 21.13
N LEU A 114 3.92 22.39 20.23
CA LEU A 114 4.83 21.65 19.37
C LEU A 114 5.47 22.64 18.40
N ARG A 115 6.78 22.52 18.23
CA ARG A 115 7.55 23.21 17.21
C ARG A 115 8.46 22.22 16.54
N PHE A 116 8.48 22.23 15.23
CA PHE A 116 9.30 21.38 14.41
C PHE A 116 10.32 22.19 13.64
N VAL A 117 11.51 21.61 13.47
CA VAL A 117 12.55 22.14 12.61
C VAL A 117 12.72 21.19 11.44
N GLU A 118 12.58 21.76 10.25
CA GLU A 118 12.84 21.07 8.99
C GLU A 118 14.32 20.64 8.92
N GLY A 119 14.53 19.37 8.64
CA GLY A 119 15.82 18.73 8.51
C GLY A 119 16.17 18.43 7.05
N GLU A 120 16.57 17.18 6.78
CA GLU A 120 16.94 16.74 5.45
C GLU A 120 15.71 16.65 4.53
N ILE A 121 15.81 17.25 3.34
CA ILE A 121 14.79 17.15 2.29
C ILE A 121 15.26 16.13 1.24
N ARG A 122 14.51 15.05 1.07
CA ARG A 122 14.75 14.02 0.05
C ARG A 122 13.67 14.11 -1.02
N ARG A 123 14.09 14.15 -2.29
CA ARG A 123 13.18 14.24 -3.43
C ARG A 123 13.31 13.01 -4.32
N ALA A 124 12.19 12.34 -4.57
CA ALA A 124 12.02 11.31 -5.58
C ALA A 124 11.21 11.88 -6.76
N LYS A 125 10.98 11.08 -7.82
CA LYS A 125 10.30 11.57 -9.04
C LYS A 125 8.90 12.16 -8.80
N GLU A 126 8.14 11.58 -7.88
CA GLU A 126 6.73 11.95 -7.64
C GLU A 126 6.47 12.38 -6.18
N LEU A 127 7.49 12.31 -5.32
CA LEU A 127 7.36 12.45 -3.87
C LEU A 127 8.48 13.32 -3.31
N GLN A 128 8.15 14.08 -2.28
CA GLN A 128 9.09 14.79 -1.43
C GLN A 128 8.92 14.30 0.00
N GLU A 129 10.05 13.99 0.64
CA GLU A 129 10.13 13.64 2.04
C GLU A 129 10.93 14.73 2.76
N VAL A 130 10.36 15.25 3.85
CA VAL A 130 11.00 16.22 4.72
C VAL A 130 11.10 15.61 6.10
N GLU A 131 12.32 15.56 6.64
CA GLU A 131 12.55 15.18 8.03
C GLU A 131 12.13 16.35 8.94
N GLU A 132 11.36 16.07 9.97
CA GLU A 132 10.77 17.07 10.86
C GLU A 132 11.13 16.68 12.30
N ARG A 133 11.96 17.49 12.95
CA ARG A 133 12.45 17.21 14.30
C ARG A 133 11.82 18.17 15.29
N GLN A 134 11.22 17.64 16.34
CA GLN A 134 10.67 18.46 17.41
C GLN A 134 11.80 19.24 18.11
N GLU A 135 11.66 20.57 18.25
CA GLU A 135 12.68 21.46 18.84
C GLU A 135 13.00 21.11 20.30
N SER A 136 11.95 20.88 21.08
CA SER A 136 12.04 20.63 22.50
C SER A 136 10.96 19.64 22.94
N PRO A 137 11.25 18.74 23.89
CA PRO A 137 10.24 17.84 24.42
C PRO A 137 9.10 18.63 25.06
N VAL A 138 7.87 18.17 24.82
CA VAL A 138 6.64 18.82 25.29
C VAL A 138 5.92 17.90 26.26
N LEU A 139 5.37 18.49 27.31
CA LEU A 139 4.53 17.82 28.28
C LEU A 139 3.10 17.75 27.75
N MET A 140 2.56 16.54 27.70
CA MET A 140 1.21 16.25 27.21
C MET A 140 0.48 15.36 28.21
N ASN A 141 -0.82 15.55 28.36
CA ASN A 141 -1.65 14.58 29.06
C ASN A 141 -2.02 13.41 28.12
N GLU A 142 -2.73 12.42 28.64
CA GLU A 142 -3.10 11.23 27.86
C GLU A 142 -3.99 11.58 26.65
N ASP A 143 -4.93 12.51 26.82
CA ASP A 143 -5.86 12.93 25.76
C ASP A 143 -5.12 13.72 24.66
N ASP A 144 -4.16 14.56 25.03
CA ASP A 144 -3.30 15.32 24.14
C ASP A 144 -2.44 14.39 23.29
N VAL A 145 -1.85 13.36 23.90
CA VAL A 145 -1.07 12.32 23.18
C VAL A 145 -1.97 11.59 22.18
N LYS A 146 -3.18 11.17 22.59
CA LYS A 146 -4.15 10.53 21.68
C LYS A 146 -4.50 11.44 20.50
N LYS A 147 -4.72 12.73 20.77
CA LYS A 147 -5.01 13.72 19.73
C LYS A 147 -3.85 13.85 18.75
N VAL A 148 -2.62 14.03 19.22
CA VAL A 148 -1.43 14.15 18.36
C VAL A 148 -1.22 12.88 17.53
N LEU A 149 -1.31 11.70 18.14
CA LEU A 149 -1.17 10.42 17.42
C LEU A 149 -2.27 10.23 16.37
N SER A 150 -3.51 10.66 16.64
CA SER A 150 -4.61 10.58 15.67
C SER A 150 -4.33 11.41 14.41
N LEU A 151 -3.67 12.57 14.58
CA LEU A 151 -3.30 13.46 13.47
C LEU A 151 -2.11 12.93 12.68
N ILE A 152 -1.14 12.30 13.35
CA ILE A 152 0.07 11.75 12.72
C ILE A 152 -0.26 10.47 11.93
N GLU A 153 -0.91 9.50 12.57
CA GLU A 153 -1.18 8.18 11.98
C GLU A 153 -2.39 8.20 11.02
N GLY A 154 -3.19 9.26 11.05
CA GLY A 154 -4.39 9.35 10.22
C GLY A 154 -5.47 8.33 10.62
N VAL A 155 -5.52 7.93 11.89
CA VAL A 155 -6.48 6.95 12.42
C VAL A 155 -7.38 7.56 13.49
N LEU A 156 -8.62 7.09 13.56
CA LEU A 156 -9.57 7.48 14.61
C LEU A 156 -9.09 6.95 15.97
N ILE A 157 -8.78 7.85 16.89
CA ILE A 157 -8.49 7.53 18.30
C ILE A 157 -9.55 8.25 19.14
N PRO A 158 -10.64 7.58 19.56
CA PRO A 158 -11.77 8.24 20.19
C PRO A 158 -11.35 9.15 21.36
N PRO A 159 -11.84 10.42 21.43
CA PRO A 159 -12.85 11.05 20.56
C PRO A 159 -12.28 11.78 19.32
N PHE A 160 -10.99 11.66 19.01
CA PHE A 160 -10.31 12.43 17.97
C PHE A 160 -10.31 11.73 16.61
N ALA A 161 -10.69 12.45 15.56
CA ALA A 161 -10.72 11.99 14.18
C ALA A 161 -9.62 12.67 13.34
N PRO A 162 -9.01 11.93 12.40
CA PRO A 162 -7.99 12.50 11.52
C PRO A 162 -8.62 13.43 10.46
N PRO A 163 -7.90 14.46 10.00
CA PRO A 163 -8.36 15.34 8.94
C PRO A 163 -8.27 14.66 7.56
N GLU A 164 -9.21 14.97 6.66
CA GLU A 164 -9.37 14.29 5.35
C GLU A 164 -8.19 14.52 4.37
N LYS A 165 -7.34 15.53 4.59
CA LYS A 165 -6.24 15.92 3.69
C LYS A 165 -4.88 15.98 4.38
N ALA A 166 -4.64 15.04 5.29
CA ALA A 166 -3.33 14.90 5.93
C ALA A 166 -2.29 14.36 4.92
N PRO A 167 -1.05 14.90 4.91
CA PRO A 167 0.07 14.22 4.31
C PRO A 167 0.35 12.91 5.07
N GLN A 168 1.14 12.03 4.48
CA GLN A 168 1.61 10.85 5.20
C GLN A 168 2.74 11.29 6.16
N LEU A 169 2.47 11.24 7.46
CA LEU A 169 3.46 11.46 8.50
C LEU A 169 3.94 10.10 9.02
N ILE A 170 5.25 9.89 9.06
CA ILE A 170 5.86 8.63 9.52
C ILE A 170 6.66 8.94 10.77
N ILE A 171 6.38 8.24 11.86
CA ILE A 171 7.15 8.35 13.09
C ILE A 171 8.49 7.63 12.91
N GLU A 172 9.58 8.38 12.90
CA GLU A 172 10.93 7.84 12.87
C GLU A 172 11.42 7.53 14.29
N ALA A 173 11.13 8.41 15.24
CA ALA A 173 11.41 8.20 16.66
C ALA A 173 10.33 8.85 17.54
N LEU A 174 9.96 8.15 18.61
CA LEU A 174 9.02 8.60 19.62
C LEU A 174 9.59 8.25 21.00
N ASP A 175 9.96 9.29 21.75
CA ASP A 175 10.36 9.15 23.15
C ASP A 175 9.21 9.62 24.04
N LEU A 176 8.68 8.69 24.84
CA LEU A 176 7.62 8.94 25.82
C LEU A 176 8.14 8.64 27.23
N ARG A 177 8.18 9.67 28.07
CA ARG A 177 8.59 9.53 29.48
C ARG A 177 7.51 10.06 30.41
N LYS A 178 7.08 9.23 31.35
CA LYS A 178 6.11 9.64 32.37
C LYS A 178 6.78 10.55 33.40
N VAL A 179 6.24 11.74 33.61
CA VAL A 179 6.72 12.74 34.56
C VAL A 179 5.59 13.08 35.54
N PRO A 180 5.82 12.99 36.86
CA PRO A 180 4.83 13.43 37.83
C PRO A 180 4.75 14.97 37.80
N LEU A 181 3.57 15.52 37.50
CA LEU A 181 3.33 16.97 37.55
C LEU A 181 2.89 17.40 38.95
N SER A 182 2.05 16.59 39.59
CA SER A 182 1.54 16.76 40.94
C SER A 182 1.43 15.40 41.65
N SER A 183 1.05 15.39 42.93
CA SER A 183 0.93 14.16 43.73
C SER A 183 -0.03 13.11 43.16
N SER A 184 -0.97 13.52 42.27
CA SER A 184 -1.98 12.65 41.67
C SER A 184 -1.97 12.62 40.15
N GLU A 185 -1.38 13.62 39.48
CA GLU A 185 -1.43 13.73 38.02
C GLU A 185 -0.09 13.40 37.38
N ASN A 186 -0.15 12.53 36.37
CA ASN A 186 0.99 12.15 35.56
C ASN A 186 0.83 12.75 34.17
N VAL A 187 1.87 13.43 33.71
CA VAL A 187 1.99 13.91 32.33
C VAL A 187 3.08 13.12 31.62
N PHE A 188 3.11 13.21 30.30
CA PHE A 188 4.11 12.58 29.47
C PHE A 188 5.00 13.64 28.85
N SER A 189 6.31 13.53 29.04
CA SER A 189 7.30 14.24 28.23
C SER A 189 7.45 13.49 26.91
N VAL A 190 7.08 14.16 25.83
CA VAL A 190 6.99 13.62 24.47
C VAL A 190 8.03 14.31 23.60
N SER A 191 8.86 13.52 22.92
CA SER A 191 9.78 13.98 21.87
C SER A 191 9.56 13.17 20.60
N LEU A 192 9.36 13.87 19.49
CA LEU A 192 8.98 13.31 18.20
C LEU A 192 10.01 13.63 17.12
N LYS A 193 10.22 12.63 16.26
CA LYS A 193 10.92 12.76 15.01
C LYS A 193 10.04 12.17 13.91
N LEU A 194 9.67 12.99 12.94
CA LEU A 194 8.72 12.64 11.90
C LEU A 194 9.38 12.73 10.52
N ILE A 195 8.86 11.96 9.58
CA ILE A 195 9.10 12.15 8.15
C ILE A 195 7.77 12.53 7.53
N LYS A 196 7.71 13.74 6.98
CA LYS A 196 6.58 14.23 6.23
C LYS A 196 6.75 13.86 4.76
N ARG A 197 5.85 13.03 4.24
CA ARG A 197 5.83 12.62 2.84
C ARG A 197 4.64 13.27 2.12
N GLU A 198 4.95 13.99 1.04
CA GLU A 198 3.98 14.69 0.20
C GLU A 198 4.24 14.44 -1.29
N GLY A 199 3.21 14.56 -2.12
CA GLY A 199 3.31 14.45 -3.57
C GLY A 199 3.92 15.72 -4.17
N LEU A 200 4.90 15.56 -5.07
CA LEU A 200 5.36 16.68 -5.88
C LEU A 200 4.23 17.15 -6.79
N ARG A 201 3.90 18.45 -6.71
CA ARG A 201 2.86 19.11 -7.51
C ARG A 201 3.35 19.41 -8.92
#